data_AF-A0A448WGE9-F1
#
_entry.id   AF-A0A448WGE9-F1
#
_cell.length_a   1.000
_cell.length_b   1.000
_cell.length_c   1.000
_cell.angle_alpha   90.00
_cell.angle_beta   90.00
_cell.angle_gamma   90.00
#
_symmetry.space_group_name_H-M   'P 1'
#
loop_
_entity.id
_entity.type
_entity.pdbx_description
1 polymer ?
#
loop_
_entity_poly.entity_id
_entity_poly.type
_entity_poly.pdbx_seq_one_letter_code
_entity_poly.pdbx_strand_id
1 'polypeptide(L)'
;MRQLCELLEADEVILFERATFLEITCSSRRSYPDEHRCDKISNIIKQFKLSCSKIGANFTAIELRNQYFAAFVDIFTSNTYIMVIMSDPTIGFRAY
;
A
#
# COMPACT_ATOMS: atom_id res chain seq x y z
N MET A 1 -12.70 6.35 0.10
CA MET A 1 -11.77 5.25 0.44
C MET A 1 -12.38 4.19 1.34
N ARG A 2 -13.15 4.54 2.38
CA ARG A 2 -13.91 3.56 3.18
C ARG A 2 -14.76 2.58 2.33
N GLN A 3 -15.54 3.08 1.38
CA GLN A 3 -16.33 2.23 0.46
C GLN A 3 -15.47 1.28 -0.37
N LEU A 4 -14.28 1.70 -0.80
CA LEU A 4 -13.35 0.85 -1.54
C LEU A 4 -12.75 -0.23 -0.62
N CYS A 5 -12.40 0.14 0.61
CA CYS A 5 -11.94 -0.79 1.64
C CYS A 5 -13.01 -1.86 1.96
N GLU A 6 -14.28 -1.46 2.03
CA GLU A 6 -15.42 -2.37 2.20
C GLU A 6 -15.63 -3.27 0.97
N LEU A 7 -15.59 -2.72 -0.24
CA LEU A 7 -15.80 -3.47 -1.49
C LEU A 7 -14.67 -4.48 -1.78
N LEU A 8 -13.43 -4.14 -1.43
CA LEU A 8 -12.29 -5.04 -1.56
C LEU A 8 -12.20 -6.06 -0.41
N GLU A 9 -13.07 -5.94 0.59
CA GLU A 9 -12.97 -6.67 1.86
C GLU A 9 -11.60 -6.56 2.53
N ALA A 10 -10.83 -5.52 2.19
CA ALA A 10 -9.48 -5.30 2.69
C ALA A 10 -9.49 -4.88 4.15
N ASP A 11 -8.47 -5.24 4.92
CA ASP A 11 -8.34 -4.78 6.30
C ASP A 11 -7.95 -3.31 6.38
N GLU A 12 -7.10 -2.88 5.43
CA GLU A 12 -6.68 -1.51 5.31
C GLU A 12 -6.41 -1.14 3.85
N VAL A 13 -6.76 0.09 3.49
CA VAL A 13 -6.40 0.71 2.22
C VAL A 13 -5.78 2.07 2.49
N ILE A 14 -4.61 2.32 1.91
CA ILE A 14 -3.88 3.59 2.00
C ILE A 14 -3.70 4.17 0.60
N LEU A 15 -3.90 5.47 0.46
CA LEU A 15 -3.65 6.20 -0.78
C LEU A 15 -2.48 7.16 -0.58
N PHE A 16 -1.52 7.13 -1.50
CA PHE A 16 -0.33 7.99 -1.47
C PHE A 16 -0.26 8.88 -2.70
N GLU A 17 0.29 10.09 -2.55
CA GLU A 17 0.70 10.93 -3.67
C GLU A 17 1.91 10.33 -4.39
N ARG A 18 1.89 10.27 -5.73
CA ARG A 18 2.84 9.49 -6.53
C ARG A 18 4.30 9.93 -6.40
N ALA A 19 4.58 11.22 -6.38
CA ALA A 19 5.94 11.75 -6.39
C ALA A 19 6.60 11.59 -5.01
N THR A 20 5.92 12.04 -3.97
CA THR A 20 6.44 12.19 -2.61
C THR A 20 6.11 11.04 -1.67
N PHE A 21 5.17 10.17 -2.07
CA PHE A 21 4.60 9.09 -1.24
C PHE A 21 3.88 9.58 0.02
N LEU A 22 3.55 10.86 0.13
CA LEU A 22 2.76 11.38 1.26
C LEU A 22 1.39 10.71 1.31
N GLU A 23 0.95 10.36 2.51
CA GLU A 23 -0.39 9.83 2.73
C GLU A 23 -1.44 10.91 2.36
N ILE A 24 -2.39 10.52 1.51
CA ILE A 24 -3.59 11.30 1.22
C ILE A 24 -4.72 10.84 2.14
N THR A 25 -4.86 9.52 2.35
CA THR A 25 -5.86 8.94 3.24
C THR A 25 -5.53 7.49 3.60
N CYS A 26 -5.77 7.14 4.86
CA CYS A 26 -5.74 5.78 5.38
C CYS A 26 -7.16 5.36 5.81
N SER A 27 -7.63 4.18 5.39
CA SER A 27 -8.94 3.63 5.74
C SER A 27 -8.79 2.20 6.24
N SER A 28 -9.06 1.99 7.52
CA SER A 28 -8.91 0.71 8.21
C SER A 28 -10.22 0.17 8.75
N ARG A 29 -10.45 -1.14 8.60
CA ARG A 29 -11.58 -1.87 9.21
C ARG A 29 -11.25 -2.42 10.60
N ARG A 30 -9.96 -2.46 10.94
CA ARG A 30 -9.45 -2.91 12.24
C ARG A 30 -8.74 -1.76 12.95
N SER A 31 -8.78 -1.77 14.28
CA SER A 31 -7.96 -0.86 15.08
C SER A 31 -6.54 -1.40 15.15
N TYR A 32 -5.55 -0.53 14.87
CA TYR A 32 -4.13 -0.86 14.99
C TYR A 32 -3.53 -0.10 16.18
N PRO A 33 -2.64 -0.73 16.97
CA PRO A 33 -2.02 -0.05 18.12
C PRO A 33 -1.15 1.16 17.76
N ASP A 34 -0.61 1.20 16.53
CA ASP A 34 0.26 2.26 16.04
C ASP A 34 -0.52 3.21 15.13
N GLU A 35 -0.98 4.33 15.69
CA GLU A 35 -1.75 5.35 14.98
C GLU A 35 -0.95 5.99 13.82
N HIS A 36 0.39 6.02 13.93
CA HIS A 36 1.28 6.60 12.92
C HIS A 36 1.80 5.56 11.92
N ARG A 37 1.20 4.38 11.86
CA ARG A 37 1.67 3.31 10.98
C ARG A 37 1.62 3.70 9.50
N CYS A 38 0.56 4.41 9.07
CA CYS A 38 0.40 4.81 7.68
C CYS A 38 1.52 5.79 7.24
N ASP A 39 1.90 6.75 8.10
CA ASP A 39 3.08 7.63 7.91
C ASP A 39 4.42 6.87 7.89
N LYS A 40 4.58 5.89 8.78
CA LYS A 40 5.79 5.05 8.82
C LYS A 40 5.93 4.23 7.53
N ILE A 41 4.83 3.66 7.05
CA ILE A 41 4.79 2.92 5.78
C ILE A 41 5.14 3.83 4.60
N SER A 42 4.55 5.03 4.54
CA SER A 42 4.90 6.05 3.54
C SER A 42 6.40 6.29 3.50
N ASN A 43 7.01 6.52 4.67
CA ASN A 43 8.45 6.76 4.77
C ASN A 43 9.30 5.56 4.32
N ILE A 44 8.91 4.34 4.67
CA ILE A 44 9.61 3.12 4.24
C ILE A 44 9.58 3.00 2.71
N ILE A 45 8.41 3.13 2.09
CA ILE A 45 8.27 3.00 0.62
C ILE A 45 9.02 4.14 -0.08
N LYS A 46 8.96 5.36 0.47
CA LYS A 46 9.72 6.50 -0.05
C LYS A 46 11.23 6.23 -0.05
N GLN A 47 11.79 5.71 1.04
CA GLN A 47 13.22 5.36 1.12
C GLN A 47 13.59 4.22 0.17
N PHE A 48 12.70 3.24 0.01
CA PHE A 48 12.90 2.17 -0.97
C PHE A 48 12.91 2.71 -2.41
N LYS A 49 11.94 3.55 -2.77
CA LYS A 49 11.88 4.23 -4.08
C LYS A 49 13.14 5.06 -4.36
N LEU A 50 13.62 5.83 -3.37
CA LEU A 50 14.87 6.59 -3.48
C LEU A 50 16.08 5.67 -3.74
N SER A 51 16.10 4.49 -3.11
CA SER A 51 17.14 3.49 -3.33
C SER A 51 17.11 2.91 -4.74
N CYS A 52 15.92 2.64 -5.30
CA CYS A 52 15.77 2.24 -6.71
C CYS A 52 16.31 3.32 -7.66
N SER A 53 15.98 4.59 -7.43
CA SER A 53 16.45 5.69 -8.28
C SER A 53 17.98 5.84 -8.26
N LYS A 54 18.63 5.58 -7.12
CA LYS A 54 20.11 5.61 -7.01
C LYS A 54 20.80 4.56 -7.89
N ILE A 55 20.14 3.44 -8.16
CA ILE A 55 20.66 2.37 -9.04
C ILE A 55 20.13 2.47 -10.48
N GLY A 56 19.46 3.57 -10.84
CA GLY A 56 18.91 3.79 -12.17
C GLY A 56 17.65 2.97 -12.48
N ALA A 57 16.98 2.41 -11.46
CA ALA A 57 15.77 1.62 -11.61
C ALA A 57 14.52 2.42 -11.23
N ASN A 58 13.40 2.12 -11.90
CA ASN A 58 12.10 2.70 -11.58
C ASN A 58 11.33 1.80 -10.62
N PHE A 59 10.83 2.39 -9.53
CA PHE A 59 9.84 1.74 -8.67
C PHE A 59 8.51 1.62 -9.40
N THR A 60 7.96 0.40 -9.47
CA THR A 60 6.68 0.10 -10.14
C THR A 60 5.62 -0.35 -9.16
N ALA A 61 5.85 -1.46 -8.45
CA ALA A 61 4.91 -2.04 -7.51
C ALA A 61 5.63 -2.81 -6.39
N ILE A 62 4.92 -3.11 -5.31
CA ILE A 62 5.34 -4.06 -4.26
C ILE A 62 4.23 -5.08 -4.06
N GLU A 63 4.61 -6.35 -4.06
CA GLU A 63 3.78 -7.44 -3.55
C GLU A 63 4.50 -8.08 -2.37
N LEU A 64 3.85 -8.09 -1.21
CA LEU A 64 4.37 -8.69 0.01
C LEU A 64 3.37 -9.71 0.53
N ARG A 65 3.83 -10.93 0.75
CA ARG A 65 3.01 -12.03 1.26
C ARG A 65 3.74 -12.75 2.37
N ASN A 66 3.02 -13.07 3.44
CA ASN A 66 3.48 -13.96 4.50
C ASN A 66 2.28 -14.73 5.07
N GLN A 67 2.53 -15.56 6.09
CA GLN A 67 1.49 -16.38 6.71
C GLN A 67 0.41 -15.60 7.48
N TYR A 68 0.59 -14.29 7.71
CA TYR A 68 -0.31 -13.44 8.47
C TYR A 68 -1.08 -12.44 7.60
N PHE A 69 -0.46 -11.95 6.52
CA PHE A 69 -1.08 -10.98 5.63
C PHE A 69 -0.47 -10.96 4.23
N ALA A 70 -1.23 -10.39 3.30
CA ALA A 70 -0.79 -9.93 2.00
C ALA A 70 -0.93 -8.40 1.93
N ALA A 71 0.05 -7.74 1.32
CA ALA A 71 0.02 -6.31 1.04
C ALA A 71 0.47 -6.04 -0.40
N PHE A 72 -0.22 -5.12 -1.05
CA PHE A 72 0.03 -4.74 -2.44
C PHE A 72 0.19 -3.24 -2.51
N VAL A 73 1.20 -2.75 -3.20
CA VAL A 73 1.40 -1.33 -3.52
C VAL A 73 1.47 -1.21 -5.03
N ASP A 74 0.56 -0.47 -5.65
CA ASP A 74 0.54 -0.30 -7.10
C ASP A 74 -0.02 1.08 -7.51
N ILE A 75 0.20 1.46 -8.76
CA ILE A 75 -0.34 2.67 -9.36
C ILE A 75 -1.87 2.56 -9.40
N PHE A 76 -2.54 3.53 -8.79
CA PHE A 76 -4.01 3.60 -8.80
C PHE A 76 -4.51 4.61 -9.83
N THR A 77 -3.86 5.77 -9.90
CA THR A 77 -4.12 6.80 -10.90
C THR A 77 -2.81 7.39 -11.39
N SER A 78 -2.85 8.29 -12.37
CA SER A 78 -1.67 9.02 -12.83
C SER A 78 -0.89 9.71 -11.70
N ASN A 79 -1.58 10.10 -10.61
CA ASN A 79 -1.03 10.90 -9.52
C ASN A 79 -1.01 10.18 -8.17
N THR A 80 -1.46 8.92 -8.09
CA THR A 80 -1.56 8.21 -6.81
C THR A 80 -1.12 6.75 -6.88
N TYR A 81 -0.50 6.30 -5.78
CA TYR A 81 -0.35 4.88 -5.46
C TYR A 81 -1.43 4.47 -4.48
N ILE A 82 -1.88 3.22 -4.57
CA ILE A 82 -2.72 2.57 -3.57
C ILE A 82 -1.92 1.46 -2.89
N MET A 83 -2.10 1.34 -1.59
CA MET A 83 -1.71 0.17 -0.83
C MET A 83 -2.94 -0.55 -0.28
N VAL A 84 -3.04 -1.85 -0.48
CA VAL A 84 -4.13 -2.70 0.00
C VAL A 84 -3.54 -3.78 0.89
N ILE A 85 -4.08 -3.95 2.10
CA ILE A 85 -3.64 -4.94 3.07
C ILE A 85 -4.80 -5.89 3.40
N MET A 86 -4.54 -7.20 3.36
CA MET A 86 -5.50 -8.25 3.66
C MET A 86 -4.87 -9.30 4.55
N SER A 87 -5.55 -9.72 5.61
CA SER A 87 -5.09 -10.80 6.50
C SER A 87 -5.45 -12.20 6.02
N ASP A 88 -6.18 -12.33 4.90
CA ASP A 88 -6.22 -13.58 4.16
C ASP A 88 -5.08 -13.60 3.12
N PRO A 89 -3.97 -14.33 3.38
CA PRO A 89 -2.83 -14.35 2.48
C PRO A 89 -3.09 -15.17 1.20
N THR A 90 -4.17 -15.94 1.16
CA THR A 90 -4.54 -16.78 0.01
C THR A 90 -5.20 -15.99 -1.11
N ILE A 91 -5.67 -14.79 -0.82
CA ILE A 91 -6.23 -13.87 -1.81
C ILE A 91 -5.08 -13.30 -2.65
N GLY A 92 -4.78 -13.99 -3.74
CA GLY A 92 -3.84 -13.58 -4.77
C GLY A 92 -4.48 -12.66 -5.81
N PHE A 93 -3.67 -11.83 -6.47
CA PHE A 93 -4.11 -11.17 -7.69
C PHE A 93 -4.40 -12.27 -8.72
N ARG A 94 -5.67 -12.54 -9.03
CA ARG A 94 -6.01 -13.31 -10.23
C ARG A 94 -5.71 -12.40 -11.41
N ALA A 95 -4.57 -12.63 -12.07
CA ALA A 95 -4.31 -12.07 -13.38
C ALA A 95 -5.44 -12.54 -14.30
N TYR A 96 -6.30 -11.61 -14.71
CA TYR A 96 -7.16 -11.79 -15.87
C TYR A 96 -6.36 -11.46 -17.12
#